data_AF-A0A7X7HBY8-F1
#
_entry.id   AF-A0A7X7HBY8-F1
#
_cell.length_a   1.000
_cell.length_b   1.000
_cell.length_c   1.000
_cell.angle_alpha   90.00
_cell.angle_beta   90.00
_cell.angle_gamma   90.00
#
_symmetry.space_group_name_H-M   'P 1'
#
loop_
_entity.id
_entity.type
_entity.pdbx_description
1 polymer ?
#
loop_
_entity_poly.entity_id
_entity_poly.type
_entity_poly.pdbx_seq_one_letter_code
_entity_poly.pdbx_strand_id
1 'polypeptide(L)'
;MRSDRKILSLIFLACGAIAWMILRELFESIWVVAKLPSPAGWVLSPSEMLAVLSGAAVFIIMYTNSKVTEFTGEVIAELSRVVWPNRKETALSTVVVTVLVMICAMILFGFDMLWGALVKIFYQ
;
A
#
# COMPACT_ATOMS: atom_id res chain seq x y z
N MET A 1 7.83 -18.24 21.15
CA MET A 1 7.41 -17.35 22.26
C MET A 1 8.12 -15.99 22.33
N ARG A 2 9.46 -15.87 22.33
CA ARG A 2 10.13 -14.53 22.35
C ARG A 2 10.22 -13.86 20.98
N SER A 3 10.25 -14.64 19.89
CA SER A 3 10.28 -14.13 18.51
C SER A 3 8.94 -13.52 18.10
N ASP A 4 7.83 -14.17 18.47
CA ASP A 4 6.46 -13.78 18.10
C ASP A 4 6.11 -12.38 18.62
N ARG A 5 6.57 -12.04 19.84
CA ARG A 5 6.40 -10.69 20.40
C ARG A 5 7.19 -9.61 19.66
N LYS A 6 8.39 -9.92 19.15
CA LYS A 6 9.18 -8.96 18.36
C LYS A 6 8.52 -8.70 17.02
N ILE A 7 8.05 -9.75 16.36
CA ILE A 7 7.32 -9.66 15.07
C ILE A 7 6.05 -8.83 15.24
N LEU A 8 5.28 -9.09 16.30
CA LEU A 8 4.05 -8.36 16.61
C LEU A 8 4.31 -6.87 16.89
N SER A 9 5.34 -6.52 17.66
CA SER A 9 5.73 -5.11 17.87
C SER A 9 6.17 -4.42 16.58
N LEU A 10 6.82 -5.15 15.66
CA LEU A 10 7.32 -4.61 14.39
C LEU A 10 6.19 -4.40 13.39
N ILE A 11 5.22 -5.31 13.33
CA ILE A 11 3.99 -5.17 12.51
C ILE A 11 3.19 -3.96 12.98
N PHE A 12 2.96 -3.82 14.29
CA PHE A 12 2.18 -2.69 14.80
C PHE A 12 2.90 -1.36 14.62
N LEU A 13 4.23 -1.34 14.77
CA LEU A 13 5.02 -0.15 14.50
C LEU A 13 4.95 0.25 13.02
N ALA A 14 4.99 -0.72 12.11
CA ALA A 14 4.78 -0.48 10.68
C ALA A 14 3.36 0.04 10.38
N CYS A 15 2.32 -0.54 10.98
CA CYS A 15 0.95 -0.04 10.85
C CYS A 15 0.80 1.38 11.39
N GLY A 16 1.40 1.70 12.54
CA GLY A 16 1.42 3.05 13.09
C GLY A 16 2.17 4.05 12.19
N ALA A 17 3.28 3.64 11.58
CA ALA A 17 4.02 4.46 10.63
C ALA A 17 3.23 4.71 9.34
N ILE A 18 2.55 3.69 8.79
CA ILE A 18 1.67 3.84 7.62
C ILE A 18 0.49 4.75 7.97
N ALA A 19 -0.13 4.57 9.14
CA ALA A 19 -1.21 5.43 9.60
C ALA A 19 -0.74 6.89 9.72
N TRP A 20 0.45 7.13 10.28
CA TRP A 20 1.05 8.46 10.31
C TRP A 20 1.27 9.03 8.90
N MET A 21 1.81 8.23 7.96
CA MET A 21 2.04 8.66 6.58
C MET A 21 0.76 9.06 5.85
N ILE A 22 -0.35 8.38 6.13
CA ILE A 22 -1.65 8.71 5.54
C ILE A 22 -2.26 9.93 6.26
N LEU A 23 -2.24 9.93 7.59
CA LEU A 23 -2.86 10.99 8.39
C LEU A 23 -2.16 12.33 8.21
N ARG A 24 -0.84 12.37 8.00
CA ARG A 24 -0.13 13.63 7.73
C ARG A 24 -0.70 14.36 6.51
N GLU A 25 -1.02 13.64 5.44
CA GLU A 25 -1.55 14.22 4.19
C GLU A 25 -2.98 14.71 4.40
N LEU A 26 -3.78 13.99 5.21
CA LEU A 26 -5.11 14.44 5.59
C LEU A 26 -5.07 15.70 6.47
N PHE A 27 -4.20 15.74 7.47
CA PHE A 27 -4.07 16.89 8.37
C PHE A 27 -3.55 18.13 7.64
N GLU A 28 -2.57 17.98 6.75
CA GLU A 28 -2.08 19.08 5.90
C GLU A 28 -3.19 19.62 4.99
N SER A 29 -3.97 18.74 4.34
CA SER A 29 -5.10 19.16 3.50
C SER A 29 -6.13 20.00 4.29
N ILE A 30 -6.47 19.56 5.50
CA ILE A 30 -7.37 20.30 6.40
C ILE A 30 -6.74 21.66 6.80
N TRP A 31 -5.45 21.69 7.10
CA TRP A 31 -4.75 22.91 7.55
C TRP A 31 -4.67 23.97 6.45
N VAL A 32 -4.41 23.54 5.21
CA VAL A 32 -4.39 24.39 4.01
C VAL A 32 -5.78 24.96 3.72
N VAL A 33 -6.82 24.11 3.79
CA VAL A 33 -8.22 24.55 3.57
C VAL A 33 -8.67 25.54 4.66
N ALA A 34 -8.28 25.30 5.91
CA ALA A 34 -8.61 26.16 7.04
C ALA A 34 -7.82 27.47 7.06
N LYS A 35 -6.87 27.69 6.12
CA LYS A 35 -5.98 28.86 6.05
C LYS A 35 -5.26 29.15 7.37
N LEU A 36 -4.92 28.11 8.13
CA LEU A 36 -4.23 28.27 9.40
C LEU A 36 -2.77 28.67 9.15
N PRO A 37 -2.21 29.61 9.94
CA PRO A 37 -0.83 30.01 9.78
C PRO A 37 0.09 28.81 10.02
N SER A 38 0.95 28.49 9.05
CA SER A 38 2.04 27.54 9.20
C SER A 38 3.32 28.32 9.52
N PRO A 39 3.79 28.35 10.78
CA PRO A 39 5.01 29.06 11.14
C PRO A 39 6.20 28.37 10.47
N ALA A 40 6.69 28.95 9.36
CA ALA A 40 7.79 28.41 8.56
C ALA A 40 9.15 28.37 9.27
N GLY A 41 9.23 28.80 10.53
CA GLY A 41 10.45 28.80 11.35
C GLY A 41 10.58 27.61 12.30
N TRP A 42 9.53 26.78 12.45
CA TRP A 42 9.60 25.57 13.25
C TRP A 42 9.88 24.36 12.35
N VAL A 43 10.80 23.51 12.78
CA VAL A 43 11.20 22.28 12.07
C VAL A 43 10.04 21.28 11.97
N LEU A 44 9.01 21.43 12.82
CA LEU A 44 7.78 20.64 12.81
C LEU A 44 6.60 21.60 12.71
N SER A 45 5.81 21.48 11.64
CA SER A 45 4.54 22.21 11.53
C SER A 45 3.54 21.67 12.57
N PRO A 46 2.63 22.50 13.13
CA PRO A 46 1.64 22.02 14.11
C PRO A 46 0.77 20.85 13.60
N SER A 47 0.49 20.82 12.29
CA SER A 47 -0.13 19.72 11.56
C SER A 47 0.65 18.42 11.63
N GLU A 48 1.98 18.47 11.46
CA GLU A 48 2.87 17.31 11.55
C GLU A 48 2.92 16.74 12.96
N MET A 49 2.89 17.59 13.99
CA MET A 49 2.82 17.15 15.39
C MET A 49 1.52 16.38 15.68
N LEU A 50 0.38 16.88 15.21
CA LEU A 50 -0.91 16.19 15.34
C LEU A 50 -0.93 14.86 14.56
N ALA A 51 -0.31 14.82 13.38
CA ALA A 51 -0.16 13.60 12.61
C ALA A 51 0.71 12.57 13.36
N VAL A 52 1.84 12.97 13.93
CA VAL A 52 2.71 12.07 14.70
C VAL A 52 1.98 11.54 15.95
N LEU A 53 1.28 12.41 16.67
CA LEU A 53 0.50 12.03 17.85
C LEU A 53 -0.61 11.05 17.52
N SER A 54 -1.34 11.26 16.41
CA SER A 54 -2.38 10.33 15.97
C SER A 54 -1.80 8.99 15.51
N GLY A 55 -0.67 8.97 14.81
CA GLY A 55 0.05 7.73 14.48
C GLY A 55 0.51 6.95 15.73
N ALA A 56 1.04 7.65 16.73
CA ALA A 56 1.41 7.05 18.02
C ALA A 56 0.19 6.54 18.80
N ALA A 57 -0.93 7.28 18.77
CA ALA A 57 -2.18 6.85 19.38
C ALA A 57 -2.72 5.57 18.72
N VAL A 58 -2.70 5.47 17.39
CA VAL A 58 -3.08 4.27 16.65
C VAL A 58 -2.22 3.07 17.06
N PHE A 59 -0.90 3.25 17.17
CA PHE A 59 0.01 2.20 17.65
C PHE A 59 -0.34 1.71 19.06
N ILE A 60 -0.56 2.63 20.00
CA ILE A 60 -0.90 2.29 21.39
C ILE A 60 -2.25 1.56 21.45
N ILE A 61 -3.25 2.02 20.71
CA ILE A 61 -4.59 1.42 20.67
C ILE A 61 -4.51 -0.01 20.12
N MET A 62 -3.73 -0.24 19.04
CA MET A 62 -3.51 -1.59 18.50
C MET A 62 -2.80 -2.50 19.50
N TYR A 63 -1.78 -1.99 20.20
CA TYR A 63 -1.01 -2.80 21.16
C TYR A 63 -1.79 -3.13 22.44
N THR A 64 -2.71 -2.26 22.84
CA THR A 64 -3.51 -2.43 24.07
C THR A 64 -4.69 -3.38 23.87
N ASN A 65 -5.18 -3.51 22.62
CA ASN A 65 -6.34 -4.32 22.34
C ASN A 65 -5.98 -5.81 22.23
N SER A 66 -6.34 -6.59 23.25
CA SER A 66 -6.06 -8.03 23.32
C SER A 66 -6.55 -8.81 22.10
N LYS A 67 -7.76 -8.49 21.59
CA LYS A 67 -8.34 -9.16 20.41
C LYS A 67 -7.47 -8.99 19.16
N VAL A 68 -6.92 -7.79 18.97
CA VAL A 68 -6.06 -7.49 17.81
C VAL A 68 -4.73 -8.22 17.93
N THR A 69 -4.17 -8.27 19.14
CA THR A 69 -2.91 -8.99 19.39
C THR A 69 -3.04 -10.50 19.21
N GLU A 70 -4.15 -11.08 19.65
CA GLU A 70 -4.46 -12.51 19.51
C GLU A 70 -4.68 -12.89 18.04
N PHE A 71 -5.54 -12.14 17.33
CA PHE A 71 -5.79 -12.33 15.90
C PHE A 71 -4.51 -12.23 15.06
N THR A 72 -3.65 -11.25 15.35
CA THR A 72 -2.37 -11.11 14.65
C THR A 72 -1.46 -12.32 14.89
N GLY A 73 -1.47 -12.87 16.11
CA GLY A 73 -0.77 -14.10 16.44
C GLY A 73 -1.28 -15.31 15.66
N GLU A 74 -2.59 -15.47 15.52
CA GLU A 74 -3.23 -16.52 14.72
C GLU A 74 -2.85 -16.41 13.23
N VAL A 75 -2.89 -15.21 12.67
CA VAL A 75 -2.50 -14.95 11.27
C VAL A 75 -1.03 -15.32 11.03
N ILE A 76 -0.12 -15.01 11.96
CA ILE A 76 1.29 -15.40 11.87
C ILE A 76 1.41 -16.94 11.92
N ALA A 77 0.65 -17.60 12.79
CA ALA A 77 0.66 -19.06 12.89
C ALA A 77 0.15 -19.71 11.59
N GLU A 78 -0.88 -19.16 10.96
CA GLU A 78 -1.42 -19.68 9.70
C GLU A 78 -0.51 -19.38 8.51
N LEU A 79 0.08 -18.17 8.46
CA LEU A 79 1.10 -17.81 7.46
C LEU A 79 2.31 -18.75 7.50
N SER A 80 2.67 -19.26 8.67
CA SER A 80 3.77 -20.23 8.80
C SER A 80 3.47 -21.58 8.13
N ARG A 81 2.19 -21.88 7.87
CA ARG A 81 1.73 -23.09 7.18
C ARG A 81 1.58 -22.90 5.68
N VAL A 82 1.67 -21.67 5.19
CA VAL A 82 1.63 -21.38 3.75
C VAL A 82 2.91 -21.90 3.11
N VAL A 83 2.78 -23.00 2.36
CA VAL A 83 3.87 -23.53 1.55
C VAL A 83 4.02 -22.64 0.33
N TRP A 84 5.13 -21.93 0.24
CA TRP A 84 5.44 -21.11 -0.92
C TRP A 84 5.78 -21.99 -2.13
N PRO A 85 5.20 -21.69 -3.30
CA PRO A 85 5.42 -22.49 -4.51
C PRO A 85 6.89 -22.47 -4.92
N ASN A 86 7.32 -23.57 -5.55
CA ASN A 86 8.68 -23.66 -6.06
C ASN A 86 8.89 -22.66 -7.20
N ARG A 87 10.06 -22.00 -7.26
CA ARG A 87 10.40 -20.99 -8.28
C ARG A 87 10.19 -21.50 -9.71
N LYS A 88 10.38 -22.81 -9.93
CA LYS A 88 10.16 -23.45 -11.25
C LYS A 88 8.69 -23.40 -11.67
N GLU A 89 7.77 -23.69 -10.76
CA GLU A 89 6.33 -23.67 -11.04
C GLU A 89 5.84 -22.24 -11.28
N THR A 90 6.28 -21.29 -10.43
CA THR A 90 5.97 -19.86 -10.62
C THR A 90 6.49 -19.35 -11.96
N ALA A 91 7.73 -19.69 -12.33
CA ALA A 91 8.31 -19.27 -13.60
C ALA A 91 7.49 -19.79 -14.79
N LEU A 92 7.11 -21.07 -14.79
CA LEU A 92 6.27 -21.66 -15.84
C LEU A 92 4.93 -20.94 -15.96
N SER A 93 4.24 -20.68 -14.84
CA SER A 93 2.98 -19.92 -14.85
C SER A 93 3.17 -18.50 -15.38
N THR A 94 4.24 -17.79 -15.00
CA THR A 94 4.50 -16.43 -15.52
C THR A 94 4.83 -16.41 -17.00
N VAL A 95 5.52 -17.43 -17.54
CA VAL A 95 5.82 -17.52 -18.97
C VAL A 95 4.53 -17.69 -19.77
N VAL A 96 3.62 -18.56 -19.32
CA VAL A 96 2.31 -18.74 -19.97
C VAL A 96 1.53 -17.42 -20.01
N VAL A 97 1.44 -16.71 -18.87
CA VAL A 97 0.76 -15.42 -18.80
C VAL A 97 1.45 -14.38 -19.70
N THR A 98 2.78 -14.35 -19.73
CA THR A 98 3.55 -13.43 -20.57
C THR A 98 3.26 -13.64 -22.06
N VAL A 99 3.22 -14.89 -22.51
CA VAL A 99 2.88 -15.22 -23.90
C VAL A 99 1.44 -14.83 -24.22
N LEU A 100 0.49 -15.12 -23.31
CA LEU A 100 -0.91 -14.73 -23.48
C LEU A 100 -1.05 -13.21 -23.64
N VAL A 101 -0.42 -12.44 -22.75
CA VAL A 101 -0.44 -10.97 -22.80
C VAL A 101 0.21 -10.44 -24.08
N MET A 102 1.29 -11.08 -24.56
CA MET A 102 1.94 -10.70 -25.81
C MET A 102 1.01 -10.89 -27.02
N ILE A 103 0.25 -11.99 -27.08
CA ILE A 103 -0.75 -12.22 -28.13
C ILE A 103 -1.85 -11.16 -28.06
N CYS A 104 -2.40 -10.91 -26.88
CA CYS A 104 -3.42 -9.88 -26.68
C CYS A 104 -2.92 -8.49 -27.12
N ALA A 105 -1.70 -8.12 -26.75
CA ALA A 105 -1.07 -6.86 -27.14
C ALA A 105 -0.91 -6.75 -28.66
N MET A 106 -0.52 -7.83 -29.35
CA MET A 106 -0.36 -7.84 -30.80
C MET A 106 -1.69 -7.68 -31.53
N ILE A 107 -2.77 -8.30 -31.02
CA ILE A 107 -4.12 -8.13 -31.56
C ILE A 107 -4.60 -6.69 -31.38
N LEU A 108 -4.50 -6.14 -30.16
CA LEU A 108 -4.89 -4.76 -29.87
C LEU A 108 -4.13 -3.76 -30.73
N PHE A 109 -2.82 -3.94 -30.87
CA PHE A 109 -1.99 -3.12 -31.75
C PHE A 109 -2.49 -3.13 -33.21
N GLY A 110 -2.91 -4.29 -33.71
CA GLY A 110 -3.53 -4.40 -35.03
C GLY A 110 -4.85 -3.62 -35.14
N PHE A 111 -5.71 -3.69 -34.12
CA PHE A 111 -6.94 -2.91 -34.05
C PHE A 111 -6.68 -1.40 -33.98
N ASP A 112 -5.69 -0.97 -33.19
CA ASP A 112 -5.29 0.43 -33.07
C ASP A 112 -4.82 1.00 -34.43
N MET A 113 -4.02 0.23 -35.18
CA MET A 113 -3.59 0.60 -36.52
C MET A 113 -4.76 0.69 -37.51
N LEU A 114 -5.67 -0.29 -37.47
CA LEU A 114 -6.83 -0.33 -38.35
C LEU A 114 -7.76 0.86 -38.08
N TRP A 115 -8.05 1.15 -36.81
CA TRP A 115 -8.89 2.28 -36.45
C TRP A 115 -8.23 3.62 -36.77
N GLY A 116 -6.93 3.75 -36.53
CA GLY A 116 -6.16 4.94 -36.90
C GLY A 116 -6.17 5.21 -38.41
N ALA A 117 -6.09 4.16 -39.23
CA ALA A 117 -6.21 4.29 -40.68
C ALA A 117 -7.63 4.68 -41.12
N LEU A 118 -8.67 4.07 -40.54
CA LEU A 118 -10.06 4.40 -40.83
C LEU A 118 -10.41 5.85 -40.48
N VAL A 119 -9.99 6.33 -39.30
CA VAL A 119 -10.23 7.72 -38.87
C VAL A 119 -9.53 8.71 -39.80
N LYS A 120 -8.29 8.41 -40.24
CA LYS A 120 -7.58 9.26 -41.21
C LYS A 120 -8.32 9.36 -42.54
N ILE A 121 -8.91 8.27 -43.03
CA ILE A 121 -9.70 8.28 -44.28
C ILE A 121 -11.00 9.09 -44.12
N PHE A 122 -11.65 9.04 -42.96
CA PHE A 122 -12.92 9.75 -42.72
C PHE A 122 -12.77 11.25 -42.45
N TYR A 123 -11.65 11.69 -41.86
CA TYR A 123 -11.41 13.10 -41.52
C TYR A 123 -10.61 13.86 -42.61
N GLN A 124 -10.17 13.15 -43.65
CA GLN A 124 -9.54 13.71 -44.85
C GLN A 124 -10.58 13.95 -45.93
#